data_AF-A0A529NHJ0-F1
#
_entry.id   AF-A0A529NHJ0-F1
#
_cell.length_a   1.000
_cell.length_b   1.000
_cell.length_c   1.000
_cell.angle_alpha   90.00
_cell.angle_beta   90.00
_cell.angle_gamma   90.00
#
_symmetry.space_group_name_H-M   'P 1'
#
loop_
_entity.id
_entity.type
_entity.pdbx_description
1 polymer ?
#
loop_
_entity_poly.entity_id
_entity_poly.type
_entity_poly.pdbx_seq_one_letter_code
_entity_poly.pdbx_strand_id
1 'polypeptide(L)' 'MTTGRWQLAHGRHLDLGGKAVVVGILNVTPDSFSDGGLFVAPEQAMAQARRMMEEGASVIDVGGESTRPGASPVTIE' A
#
# COMPACT_ATOMS: atom_id res chain seq x y z
N MET A 1 10.34 -24.87 -9.48
CA MET A 1 9.84 -23.52 -9.82
C MET A 1 11.04 -22.60 -9.83
N THR A 2 11.29 -21.88 -10.92
CA THR A 2 12.45 -20.98 -11.05
C THR A 2 12.21 -19.75 -10.19
N THR A 3 13.07 -19.49 -9.21
CA THR A 3 13.00 -18.27 -8.42
C THR A 3 13.56 -17.11 -9.24
N GLY A 4 12.77 -16.06 -9.46
CA GLY A 4 13.17 -14.85 -10.16
C GLY A 4 13.33 -13.69 -9.18
N ARG A 5 14.40 -12.91 -9.28
CA ARG A 5 14.59 -11.72 -8.44
C ARG A 5 14.07 -10.48 -9.17
N TRP A 6 13.05 -9.83 -8.61
CA TRP A 6 12.55 -8.54 -9.09
C TRP A 6 13.22 -7.41 -8.33
N GLN A 7 13.98 -6.57 -9.04
CA GLN A 7 14.64 -5.41 -8.44
C GLN A 7 13.63 -4.28 -8.19
N LEU A 8 13.74 -3.67 -7.01
CA LEU A 8 12.95 -2.52 -6.57
C LEU A 8 13.87 -1.30 -6.36
N ALA A 9 13.25 -0.14 -6.15
CA ALA A 9 13.98 1.07 -5.79
C ALA A 9 14.76 0.91 -4.47
N HIS A 10 15.82 1.72 -4.33
CA HIS A 10 16.67 1.78 -3.13
C HIS A 10 17.41 0.46 -2.82
N GLY A 11 17.79 -0.31 -3.86
CA GLY A 11 18.56 -1.56 -3.71
C GLY A 11 17.78 -2.73 -3.08
N ARG A 12 16.46 -2.60 -2.96
CA ARG A 12 15.56 -3.66 -2.47
C ARG A 12 15.21 -4.62 -3.60
N HIS A 13 14.73 -5.81 -3.25
CA HIS A 13 14.27 -6.80 -4.22
C HIS A 13 13.19 -7.70 -3.63
N LEU A 14 12.46 -8.39 -4.50
CA LEU A 14 11.54 -9.47 -4.16
C LEU A 14 11.99 -10.75 -4.86
N ASP A 15 12.04 -11.85 -4.11
CA ASP A 15 12.27 -13.17 -4.68
C ASP A 15 10.90 -13.78 -5.03
N LEU A 16 10.60 -13.87 -6.33
CA LEU A 16 9.35 -14.37 -6.88
C LEU A 16 9.46 -15.86 -7.22
N GLY A 17 8.35 -16.60 -7.08
CA GLY A 17 8.20 -17.97 -7.59
C GLY A 17 8.10 -19.02 -6.48
N GLY A 18 9.06 -19.08 -5.57
CA GLY A 18 9.07 -20.09 -4.49
C GLY A 18 7.88 -19.98 -3.52
N LYS A 19 7.33 -18.77 -3.36
CA LYS A 19 6.10 -18.46 -2.64
C LYS A 19 5.40 -17.26 -3.32
N ALA A 20 4.10 -17.13 -3.10
CA ALA A 20 3.38 -15.92 -3.49
C ALA A 20 3.84 -14.75 -2.61
N VAL A 21 3.96 -13.58 -3.22
CA VAL A 21 4.24 -12.32 -2.51
C VAL A 21 2.91 -11.62 -2.26
N VAL A 22 2.62 -11.32 -1.00
CA VAL A 22 1.42 -10.57 -0.62
C VAL A 22 1.73 -9.08 -0.64
N VAL A 23 0.89 -8.32 -1.33
CA VAL A 23 0.93 -6.86 -1.39
C VAL A 23 -0.28 -6.31 -0.62
N GLY A 24 -0.03 -5.56 0.45
CA GLY A 24 -1.07 -4.86 1.20
C GLY A 24 -1.40 -3.54 0.51
N ILE A 25 -2.69 -3.28 0.28
CA ILE A 25 -3.16 -2.02 -0.33
C ILE A 25 -3.53 -1.05 0.78
N LEU A 26 -2.82 0.07 0.88
CA LEU A 26 -3.06 1.16 1.83
C LEU A 26 -3.53 2.42 1.09
N ASN A 27 -4.83 2.66 1.10
CA ASN A 27 -5.41 3.88 0.52
C ASN A 27 -5.43 4.99 1.57
N VAL A 28 -4.79 6.11 1.26
CA VAL A 28 -4.65 7.32 2.09
C VAL A 28 -5.38 8.46 1.37
N THR A 29 -6.70 8.33 1.21
CA THR A 29 -7.50 9.31 0.46
C THR A 29 -8.31 10.20 1.41
N PRO A 30 -8.53 11.49 1.09
CA PRO A 30 -9.34 12.39 1.92
C PRO A 30 -10.79 11.93 2.11
N ASP A 31 -11.27 11.09 1.20
CA ASP A 31 -12.65 10.60 1.09
C ASP A 31 -12.82 9.12 1.48
N SER A 32 -11.87 8.52 2.21
CA SER A 32 -11.92 7.10 2.56
C SER A 32 -13.13 6.78 3.46
N PHE A 33 -14.13 6.18 2.83
CA PHE A 33 -15.51 6.03 3.27
C PHE A 33 -15.75 4.94 4.34
N SER A 34 -14.70 4.30 4.90
CA SER A 34 -14.86 3.26 5.93
C SER A 34 -14.56 3.72 7.35
N ASP A 35 -13.75 4.77 7.54
CA ASP A 35 -13.25 5.18 8.87
C ASP A 35 -13.32 6.71 9.11
N GLY A 36 -14.04 7.47 8.27
CA GLY A 36 -14.32 8.88 8.54
C GLY A 36 -13.11 9.83 8.48
N GLY A 37 -12.14 9.58 7.59
CA GLY A 37 -10.95 10.43 7.46
C GLY A 37 -9.86 10.18 8.53
N LEU A 38 -10.06 9.18 9.41
CA LEU A 38 -8.93 8.46 10.01
C LEU A 38 -8.01 8.01 8.85
N PHE A 39 -6.69 7.99 8.90
CA PHE A 39 -5.73 7.84 7.77
C PHE A 39 -5.35 9.12 7.03
N VAL A 40 -6.08 10.24 7.13
CA VAL A 40 -5.48 11.53 6.73
C VAL A 40 -4.28 11.87 7.63
N ALA A 41 -4.32 11.40 8.88
CA ALA A 41 -3.19 11.45 9.79
C ALA A 41 -2.11 10.41 9.39
N PRO A 42 -0.88 10.84 9.05
CA PRO A 42 0.23 9.94 8.70
C PRO A 42 0.46 8.82 9.72
N GLU A 43 0.20 9.07 10.99
CA GLU A 43 0.35 8.13 12.09
C GLU A 43 -0.56 6.90 11.94
N GLN A 44 -1.78 7.10 11.44
CA GLN A 44 -2.74 6.02 11.26
C GLN A 44 -2.42 5.18 10.03
N ALA A 45 -1.96 5.82 8.94
CA ALA A 45 -1.44 5.12 7.77
C ALA A 45 -0.22 4.25 8.15
N MET A 46 0.70 4.79 8.98
CA MET A 46 1.84 4.02 9.50
C MET A 46 1.41 2.85 10.38
N ALA A 47 0.44 3.04 11.27
CA ALA A 47 -0.07 1.97 12.13
C ALA A 47 -0.70 0.84 11.30
N GLN A 48 -1.49 1.19 10.27
CA GLN A 48 -2.09 0.21 9.38
C GLN A 48 -1.05 -0.54 8.53
N ALA A 49 -0.02 0.16 8.03
CA ALA A 49 1.08 -0.48 7.32
C ALA A 49 1.81 -1.51 8.20
N ARG A 50 2.08 -1.17 9.48
CA ARG A 50 2.69 -2.09 10.44
C ARG A 50 1.83 -3.32 10.67
N ARG A 51 0.52 -3.13 10.85
CA ARG A 51 -0.43 -4.24 10.99
C ARG A 51 -0.42 -5.15 9.76
N MET A 52 -0.46 -4.60 8.54
CA MET A 52 -0.39 -5.40 7.31
C MET A 52 0.91 -6.22 7.22
N MET A 53 2.04 -5.65 7.67
CA MET A 53 3.31 -6.39 7.74
C MET A 53 3.24 -7.55 8.73
N GLU A 54 2.63 -7.36 9.91
CA GLU A 54 2.41 -8.43 10.90
C GLU A 54 1.48 -9.53 10.37
N GLU A 55 0.51 -9.17 9.53
CA GLU A 55 -0.41 -10.10 8.84
C GLU A 55 0.24 -10.81 7.63
N GLY A 56 1.48 -10.45 7.26
CA GLY A 56 2.27 -11.16 6.26
C GLY A 56 2.44 -10.45 4.91
N ALA A 57 2.05 -9.17 4.80
CA ALA A 57 2.36 -8.38 3.61
C ALA A 57 3.88 -8.17 3.48
N SER A 58 4.42 -8.48 2.30
CA SER A 58 5.84 -8.25 1.98
C SER A 58 6.08 -6.89 1.34
N VAL A 59 5.03 -6.30 0.78
CA VAL A 59 5.02 -4.99 0.13
C VAL A 59 3.76 -4.27 0.57
N ILE A 60 3.85 -2.95 0.74
CA ILE A 60 2.69 -2.07 0.90
C ILE A 60 2.63 -1.18 -0.32
N ASP A 61 1.48 -1.16 -0.99
CA ASP A 61 1.14 -0.25 -2.07
C ASP A 61 0.33 0.91 -1.49
N VAL A 62 0.87 2.13 -1.57
CA VAL A 62 0.31 3.32 -0.92
C VAL A 62 -0.28 4.24 -1.97
N GLY A 63 -1.60 4.43 -1.95
CA GLY A 63 -2.33 5.28 -2.89
C GLY A 63 -2.96 6.49 -2.21
N GLY A 64 -2.58 7.71 -2.61
CA GLY A 64 -3.13 8.96 -2.06
C GLY A 64 -4.35 9.52 -2.80
N GLU A 65 -4.65 8.98 -3.98
CA GLU A 65 -5.76 9.42 -4.83
C GLU A 65 -6.66 8.23 -5.18
N SER A 66 -7.97 8.43 -5.05
CA SER A 66 -8.94 7.39 -5.36
C SER A 66 -9.18 7.29 -6.87
N THR A 67 -9.09 6.08 -7.42
CA THR A 67 -9.40 5.79 -8.84
C THR A 67 -10.82 5.26 -9.04
N ARG A 68 -11.65 5.26 -7.98
CA ARG A 68 -13.05 4.81 -8.07
C ARG A 68 -13.89 5.74 -8.95
N PRO A 69 -14.93 5.23 -9.63
CA PRO A 69 -15.84 6.09 -10.39
C PRO A 69 -16.43 7.21 -9.53
N GLY A 70 -16.33 8.46 -10.00
CA GLY A 70 -16.84 9.63 -9.29
C GLY A 70 -15.96 10.16 -8.15
N ALA A 71 -14.72 9.69 -8.01
CA ALA A 71 -13.75 10.28 -7.09
C ALA A 71 -13.49 11.75 -7.42
N SER A 72 -13.32 12.57 -6.39
CA SER A 72 -12.83 13.94 -6.57
C SER A 72 -11.32 13.90 -6.81
N PRO A 73 -10.79 14.63 -7.82
CA PRO A 73 -9.35 14.71 -8.06
C PRO A 73 -8.61 15.28 -6.86
N VAL A 74 -7.37 14.83 -6.65
CA VAL A 74 -6.47 15.40 -5.64
C VAL A 74 -5.50 16.36 -6.32
N THR A 75 -5.28 17.55 -5.75
CA THR A 75 -4.29 18.51 -6.25
C THR A 75 -2.91 18.27 -5.62
N ILE A 76 -1.85 18.55 -6.36
CA ILE A 76 -0.48 18.57 -5.82
C ILE A 76 -0.28 19.88 -5.06
N GLU A 77 0.20 19.81 -3.82
CA GLU A 77 0.72 20.95 -3.05
C GLU A 77 2.24 21.09 -3.21
#